data_AF-A0A2B6C8A1-F1
#
_entry.id   AF-A0A2B6C8A1-F1
#
_cell.length_a   1.000
_cell.length_b   1.000
_cell.length_c   1.000
_cell.angle_alpha   90.00
_cell.angle_beta   90.00
_cell.angle_gamma   90.00
#
_symmetry.space_group_name_H-M   'P 1'
#
loop_
_entity.id
_entity.type
_entity.pdbx_description
1 polymer ?
#
loop_
_entity_poly.entity_id
_entity_poly.type
_entity_poly.pdbx_seq_one_letter_code
_entity_poly.pdbx_strand_id
1 'polypeptide(L)'
;MLQRLFPKLRFALVAVVLLWIKTYIVYKLAFDIKIDNFFEEFMLFINPLAALLLFFGFALLASKHRNRIIIGISFILSFILFGNAMFYGFYNDFVTFPVLFQTNNMADLGTSIKELFTYKTLLLFADAIILMFLSRKFPAFCDKTPLSRTEKRTFFSGVTALLALQIVVSVIYKPQMFSRSFDRQTVVKNLGLYTYHLFDITLQS
;
A
#
# COMPACT_ATOMS: atom_id res chain seq x y z
N MET A 1 7.87 -12.41 -24.81
CA MET A 1 8.26 -12.33 -23.37
C MET A 1 7.06 -12.06 -22.47
N LEU A 2 6.28 -10.99 -22.72
CA LEU A 2 5.13 -10.60 -21.89
C LEU A 2 4.06 -11.69 -21.73
N GLN A 3 3.73 -12.42 -22.81
CA GLN A 3 2.73 -13.50 -22.81
C GLN A 3 3.11 -14.69 -21.90
N ARG A 4 4.41 -14.95 -21.67
CA ARG A 4 4.87 -16.01 -20.76
C ARG A 4 4.97 -15.54 -19.31
N LEU A 5 5.15 -14.24 -19.09
CA LEU A 5 5.30 -13.63 -17.78
C LEU A 5 3.94 -13.36 -17.12
N PHE A 6 2.95 -12.91 -17.90
CA PHE A 6 1.63 -12.55 -17.39
C PHE A 6 0.94 -13.67 -16.58
N PRO A 7 0.90 -14.94 -17.02
CA PRO A 7 0.31 -16.03 -16.23
C PRO A 7 0.94 -16.21 -14.85
N LYS A 8 2.25 -15.95 -14.73
CA LYS A 8 3.00 -16.01 -13.48
C LYS A 8 2.71 -14.81 -12.58
N LEU A 9 2.47 -13.63 -13.15
CA LEU A 9 2.22 -12.41 -12.39
C LEU A 9 0.75 -12.16 -12.07
N ARG A 10 -0.20 -12.72 -12.83
CA ARG A 10 -1.64 -12.36 -12.76
C ARG A 10 -2.22 -12.38 -11.35
N PHE A 11 -1.89 -13.36 -10.51
CA PHE A 11 -2.41 -13.42 -9.15
C PHE A 11 -1.88 -12.27 -8.28
N ALA A 12 -0.60 -11.90 -8.43
CA ALA A 12 -0.04 -10.74 -7.75
C ALA A 12 -0.62 -9.42 -8.31
N LEU A 13 -0.83 -9.33 -9.62
CA LEU A 13 -1.44 -8.15 -10.25
C LEU A 13 -2.89 -7.94 -9.80
N VAL A 14 -3.67 -9.01 -9.64
CA VAL A 14 -5.02 -8.92 -9.03
C VAL A 14 -4.92 -8.39 -7.60
N ALA A 15 -3.98 -8.88 -6.80
CA ALA A 15 -3.78 -8.38 -5.44
C ALA A 15 -3.40 -6.89 -5.42
N VAL A 16 -2.52 -6.45 -6.34
CA VAL A 16 -2.17 -5.04 -6.53
C VAL A 16 -3.42 -4.22 -6.86
N VAL A 17 -4.21 -4.62 -7.87
CA VAL A 17 -5.39 -3.87 -8.31
C VAL A 17 -6.44 -3.77 -7.21
N LEU A 18 -6.74 -4.87 -6.50
CA LEU A 18 -7.70 -4.87 -5.40
C LEU A 18 -7.27 -3.90 -4.29
N LEU A 19 -6.01 -4.00 -3.86
CA LEU A 19 -5.48 -3.18 -2.78
C LEU A 19 -5.32 -1.71 -3.21
N TRP A 20 -4.99 -1.47 -4.47
CA TRP A 20 -4.86 -0.14 -5.07
C TRP A 20 -6.18 0.62 -5.07
N ILE A 21 -7.23 0.03 -5.67
CA ILE A 21 -8.57 0.64 -5.72
C ILE A 21 -9.09 0.90 -4.30
N LYS A 22 -8.93 -0.08 -3.40
CA LYS A 22 -9.30 0.08 -2.00
C LYS A 22 -8.55 1.24 -1.33
N THR A 23 -7.23 1.33 -1.53
CA THR A 23 -6.42 2.40 -0.92
C THR A 23 -6.91 3.76 -1.38
N TYR A 24 -7.20 3.92 -2.68
CA TYR A 24 -7.75 5.17 -3.20
C TYR A 24 -9.15 5.49 -2.64
N ILE A 25 -10.05 4.49 -2.53
CA ILE A 25 -11.35 4.68 -1.88
C ILE A 25 -11.18 5.16 -0.44
N VAL A 26 -10.25 4.57 0.31
CA VAL A 26 -9.96 5.00 1.70
C VAL A 26 -9.42 6.42 1.74
N TYR A 27 -8.53 6.79 0.81
CA TYR A 27 -8.05 8.17 0.72
C TYR A 27 -9.18 9.18 0.56
N LYS A 28 -10.21 8.85 -0.23
CA LYS A 28 -11.34 9.76 -0.47
C LYS A 28 -12.37 9.77 0.67
N LEU A 29 -12.52 8.69 1.41
CA LEU A 29 -13.59 8.52 2.39
C LEU A 29 -13.14 8.71 3.84
N ALA A 30 -11.88 8.38 4.15
CA ALA A 30 -11.36 8.36 5.51
C ALA A 30 -10.34 9.47 5.79
N PHE A 31 -9.69 10.01 4.77
CA PHE A 31 -8.67 11.05 4.93
C PHE A 31 -9.19 12.39 4.37
N ASP A 32 -9.01 13.47 5.14
CA ASP A 32 -9.33 14.84 4.73
C ASP A 32 -8.17 15.45 3.94
N ILE A 33 -7.72 14.74 2.89
CA ILE A 33 -6.63 15.20 2.04
C ILE A 33 -7.18 16.30 1.11
N LYS A 34 -6.69 17.52 1.28
CA LYS A 34 -7.00 18.64 0.39
C LYS A 34 -6.41 18.39 -1.00
N ILE A 35 -7.25 18.49 -2.03
CA ILE A 35 -6.88 18.28 -3.44
C ILE A 35 -7.29 19.53 -4.21
N ASP A 36 -6.32 20.24 -4.74
CA ASP A 36 -6.53 21.58 -5.31
C ASP A 36 -6.83 21.52 -6.80
N ASN A 37 -6.37 20.47 -7.49
CA ASN A 37 -6.50 20.33 -8.93
C ASN A 37 -6.49 18.86 -9.40
N PHE A 38 -6.80 18.67 -10.68
CA PHE A 38 -6.84 17.35 -11.32
C PHE A 38 -5.51 16.60 -11.27
N PHE A 39 -4.38 17.31 -11.37
CA PHE A 39 -3.07 16.67 -11.35
C PHE A 39 -2.76 16.06 -9.97
N GLU A 40 -3.14 16.74 -8.89
CA GLU A 40 -3.02 16.21 -7.53
C GLU A 40 -3.93 15.00 -7.30
N GLU A 41 -5.15 15.00 -7.84
CA GLU A 41 -6.05 13.84 -7.81
C GLU A 41 -5.41 12.64 -8.55
N PHE A 42 -4.85 12.89 -9.72
CA PHE A 42 -4.16 11.87 -10.52
C PHE A 42 -2.94 11.30 -9.79
N MET A 43 -2.13 12.16 -9.17
CA MET A 43 -0.99 11.73 -8.34
C MET A 43 -1.46 10.86 -7.18
N LEU A 44 -2.48 11.31 -6.43
CA LEU A 44 -3.05 10.57 -5.32
C LEU A 44 -3.56 9.19 -5.76
N PHE A 45 -4.21 9.11 -6.92
CA PHE A 45 -4.68 7.87 -7.51
C PHE A 45 -3.53 6.93 -7.85
N ILE A 46 -2.47 7.41 -8.50
CA ILE A 46 -1.32 6.57 -8.92
C ILE A 46 -0.39 6.21 -7.75
N ASN A 47 -0.37 7.00 -6.67
CA ASN A 47 0.67 6.89 -5.66
C ASN A 47 0.84 5.52 -4.97
N PRO A 48 -0.20 4.70 -4.75
CA PRO A 48 0.01 3.42 -4.08
C PRO A 48 0.69 2.39 -5.00
N LEU A 49 0.55 2.55 -6.32
CA LEU A 49 0.78 1.49 -7.30
C LEU A 49 2.22 0.99 -7.31
N ALA A 50 3.20 1.89 -7.30
CA ALA A 50 4.62 1.54 -7.32
C ALA A 50 5.04 0.78 -6.04
N ALA A 51 4.60 1.24 -4.87
CA ALA A 51 4.85 0.56 -3.60
C ALA A 51 4.18 -0.82 -3.54
N LEU A 52 2.92 -0.93 -3.99
CA LEU A 52 2.20 -2.20 -4.02
C LEU A 52 2.89 -3.23 -4.92
N LEU A 53 3.32 -2.83 -6.11
CA LEU A 53 4.09 -3.70 -7.01
C LEU A 53 5.39 -4.18 -6.35
N LEU A 54 6.07 -3.33 -5.59
CA LEU A 54 7.27 -3.70 -4.84
C LEU A 54 6.96 -4.74 -3.75
N PHE A 55 5.98 -4.47 -2.89
CA PHE A 55 5.63 -5.36 -1.78
C PHE A 55 5.16 -6.73 -2.29
N PHE A 56 4.20 -6.77 -3.21
CA PHE A 56 3.78 -8.05 -3.82
C PHE A 56 4.89 -8.68 -4.66
N GLY A 57 5.80 -7.87 -5.20
CA GLY A 57 7.03 -8.30 -5.87
C GLY A 57 7.91 -9.18 -5.00
N PHE A 58 8.03 -8.91 -3.70
CA PHE A 58 8.80 -9.76 -2.80
C PHE A 58 8.22 -11.18 -2.69
N ALA A 59 6.90 -11.32 -2.75
CA ALA A 59 6.29 -12.66 -2.77
C ALA A 59 6.71 -13.47 -4.01
N LEU A 60 6.94 -12.80 -5.15
CA LEU A 60 7.38 -13.42 -6.39
C LEU A 60 8.81 -14.00 -6.33
N LEU A 61 9.59 -13.64 -5.32
CA LEU A 61 10.89 -14.26 -5.05
C LEU A 61 10.74 -15.69 -4.51
N ALA A 62 9.64 -15.96 -3.80
CA ALA A 62 9.33 -17.27 -3.24
C ALA A 62 8.74 -18.22 -4.30
N SER A 63 9.10 -19.50 -4.21
CA SER A 63 8.59 -20.55 -5.09
C SER A 63 7.35 -21.25 -4.50
N LYS A 64 7.51 -21.93 -3.35
CA LYS A 64 6.50 -22.85 -2.80
C LYS A 64 5.31 -22.16 -2.14
N HIS A 65 5.55 -21.06 -1.41
CA HIS A 65 4.54 -20.40 -0.58
C HIS A 65 4.03 -19.07 -1.16
N ARG A 66 4.33 -18.80 -2.44
CA ARG A 66 4.05 -17.52 -3.10
C ARG A 66 2.64 -16.97 -2.86
N ASN A 67 1.60 -17.76 -3.11
CA ASN A 67 0.22 -17.28 -2.97
C ASN A 67 -0.14 -16.97 -1.51
N ARG A 68 0.36 -17.76 -0.56
CA ARG A 68 0.14 -17.50 0.86
C ARG A 68 0.84 -16.22 1.30
N ILE A 69 2.06 -15.98 0.80
CA ILE A 69 2.80 -14.74 1.04
C ILE A 69 2.06 -13.55 0.42
N ILE A 70 1.54 -13.65 -0.80
CA ILE A 70 0.71 -12.59 -1.43
C ILE A 70 -0.49 -12.26 -0.54
N ILE A 71 -1.25 -13.27 -0.09
CA ILE A 71 -2.40 -13.05 0.80
C ILE A 71 -1.96 -12.42 2.12
N GLY A 72 -0.85 -12.88 2.70
CA GLY A 72 -0.28 -12.32 3.93
C GLY A 72 0.13 -10.85 3.78
N ILE A 73 0.79 -10.49 2.67
CA ILE A 73 1.16 -9.11 2.35
C ILE A 73 -0.08 -8.24 2.17
N SER A 74 -1.09 -8.71 1.42
CA SER A 74 -2.38 -8.00 1.29
C SER A 74 -3.00 -7.75 2.66
N PHE A 75 -3.04 -8.75 3.55
CA PHE A 75 -3.57 -8.59 4.90
C PHE A 75 -2.78 -7.57 5.72
N ILE A 76 -1.44 -7.63 5.72
CA ILE A 76 -0.58 -6.70 6.46
C ILE A 76 -0.76 -5.26 5.96
N LEU A 77 -0.72 -5.04 4.64
CA LEU A 77 -0.90 -3.71 4.07
C LEU A 77 -2.32 -3.17 4.34
N SER A 78 -3.32 -4.03 4.33
CA SER A 78 -4.69 -3.69 4.72
C SER A 78 -4.78 -3.29 6.19
N PHE A 79 -4.03 -3.97 7.07
CA PHE A 79 -3.96 -3.63 8.48
C PHE A 79 -3.29 -2.26 8.71
N ILE A 80 -2.22 -1.95 7.96
CA ILE A 80 -1.59 -0.62 7.97
C ILE A 80 -2.58 0.46 7.53
N LEU A 81 -3.29 0.22 6.42
CA LEU A 81 -4.30 1.14 5.90
C LEU A 81 -5.45 1.35 6.91
N PHE A 82 -5.93 0.26 7.52
CA PHE A 82 -6.94 0.28 8.57
C PHE A 82 -6.47 1.10 9.77
N GLY A 83 -5.27 0.85 10.29
CA GLY A 83 -4.73 1.57 11.44
C GLY A 83 -4.64 3.07 11.17
N ASN A 84 -4.21 3.45 9.97
CA ASN A 84 -4.16 4.86 9.59
C ASN A 84 -5.54 5.47 9.39
N ALA A 85 -6.50 4.77 8.78
CA ALA A 85 -7.89 5.24 8.67
C ALA A 85 -8.51 5.54 10.03
N MET A 86 -8.31 4.64 11.01
CA MET A 86 -8.82 4.83 12.36
C MET A 86 -8.10 5.98 13.08
N PHE A 87 -6.77 6.02 13.04
CA PHE A 87 -5.99 7.05 13.72
C PHE A 87 -6.25 8.45 13.14
N TYR A 88 -6.34 8.56 11.81
CA TYR A 88 -6.63 9.81 11.13
C TYR A 88 -8.02 10.34 11.50
N GLY A 89 -9.01 9.45 11.68
CA GLY A 89 -10.35 9.85 12.14
C GLY A 89 -10.37 10.57 13.50
N PHE A 90 -9.36 10.37 14.35
CA PHE A 90 -9.24 11.06 15.65
C PHE A 90 -8.27 12.24 15.63
N TYR A 91 -7.09 12.05 15.04
CA TYR A 91 -6.00 13.04 15.13
C TYR A 91 -5.87 13.91 13.88
N ASN A 92 -6.63 13.62 12.82
CA ASN A 92 -6.49 14.26 11.51
C ASN A 92 -5.05 14.20 10.97
N ASP A 93 -4.33 13.14 11.32
CA ASP A 93 -2.93 12.92 10.94
C ASP A 93 -2.65 11.42 10.75
N PHE A 94 -1.52 11.11 10.12
CA PHE A 94 -1.09 9.73 9.87
C PHE A 94 -0.32 9.15 11.05
N VAL A 95 -0.43 7.84 11.22
CA VAL A 95 0.31 7.11 12.26
C VAL A 95 1.80 7.21 11.97
N THR A 96 2.59 7.52 12.99
CA THR A 96 4.04 7.44 12.92
C THR A 96 4.55 6.22 13.67
N PHE A 97 5.73 5.75 13.28
CA PHE A 97 6.41 4.63 13.91
C PHE A 97 6.66 4.81 15.42
N PRO A 98 7.01 5.98 15.99
CA PRO A 98 7.20 6.15 17.43
C PRO A 98 5.89 6.04 18.20
N VAL A 99 4.78 6.50 17.60
CA VAL A 99 3.45 6.48 18.24
C VAL A 99 3.00 5.03 18.47
N LEU A 100 3.41 4.09 17.61
CA LEU A 100 3.11 2.66 17.79
C LEU A 100 3.72 2.07 19.08
N PHE A 101 4.77 2.69 19.63
CA PHE A 101 5.42 2.24 20.87
C PHE A 101 5.04 3.07 22.09
N GLN A 102 4.20 4.11 21.93
CA GLN A 102 3.71 4.94 23.03
C GLN A 102 2.39 4.39 23.58
N THR A 103 2.48 3.53 24.58
CA THR A 103 1.32 2.84 25.20
C THR A 103 0.31 3.78 25.86
N ASN A 104 0.77 4.89 26.45
CA ASN A 104 -0.13 5.83 27.15
C ASN A 104 -1.11 6.53 26.21
N ASN A 105 -0.69 6.87 24.98
CA ASN A 105 -1.57 7.49 24.00
C ASN A 105 -2.54 6.48 23.37
N MET A 106 -2.17 5.20 23.28
CA MET A 106 -2.99 4.14 22.67
C MET A 106 -4.19 3.70 23.51
N ALA A 107 -4.14 3.85 24.84
CA ALA A 107 -5.24 3.44 25.73
C ALA A 107 -6.49 4.31 25.54
N ASP A 108 -6.33 5.64 25.55
CA ASP A 108 -7.41 6.61 25.33
C ASP A 108 -7.92 6.59 23.87
N LEU A 109 -7.02 6.28 22.94
CA LEU A 109 -7.33 6.01 21.53
C LEU A 109 -8.24 4.79 21.35
N GLY A 110 -7.96 3.71 22.09
CA GLY A 110 -8.64 2.42 21.94
C GLY A 110 -10.12 2.48 22.33
N THR A 111 -10.50 3.34 23.28
CA THR A 111 -11.90 3.57 23.65
C THR A 111 -12.65 4.30 22.55
N SER A 112 -12.07 5.34 21.96
CA SER A 112 -12.72 6.14 20.92
C SER A 112 -12.76 5.39 19.57
N ILE A 113 -11.69 4.68 19.20
CA ILE A 113 -11.61 3.85 17.98
C ILE A 113 -12.74 2.82 17.89
N LYS A 114 -13.19 2.27 19.03
CA LYS A 114 -14.31 1.30 19.04
C LYS A 114 -15.61 1.92 18.55
N GLU A 115 -15.82 3.22 18.72
CA GLU A 115 -17.01 3.92 18.25
C GLU A 115 -16.99 4.17 16.73
N LEU A 116 -15.79 4.37 16.16
CA LEU A 116 -15.60 4.45 14.69
C LEU A 116 -15.56 3.07 14.02
N PHE A 117 -15.41 1.99 14.78
CA PHE A 117 -15.37 0.63 14.25
C PHE A 117 -16.76 0.22 13.73
N THR A 118 -16.90 0.21 12.41
CA THR A 118 -18.16 -0.06 11.70
C THR A 118 -17.98 -1.28 10.79
N TYR A 119 -19.07 -1.88 10.30
CA TYR A 119 -19.01 -2.92 9.27
C TYR A 119 -18.18 -2.50 8.03
N LYS A 120 -18.16 -1.20 7.71
CA LYS A 120 -17.35 -0.62 6.63
C LYS A 120 -15.84 -0.83 6.86
N THR A 121 -15.40 -0.84 8.11
CA THR A 121 -13.99 -1.05 8.46
C THR A 121 -13.56 -2.51 8.27
N LEU A 122 -14.49 -3.47 8.38
CA LEU A 122 -14.23 -4.88 8.03
C LEU A 122 -14.06 -5.09 6.52
N LEU A 123 -14.72 -4.28 5.68
CA LEU A 123 -14.55 -4.33 4.23
C LEU A 123 -13.12 -3.98 3.80
N LEU A 124 -12.31 -3.36 4.68
CA LEU A 124 -10.90 -3.13 4.41
C LEU A 124 -10.07 -4.41 4.29
N PHE A 125 -10.60 -5.56 4.69
CA PHE A 125 -9.94 -6.86 4.55
C PHE A 125 -10.59 -7.75 3.47
N ALA A 126 -11.56 -7.23 2.73
CA ALA A 126 -12.32 -8.00 1.73
C ALA A 126 -11.41 -8.53 0.60
N ASP A 127 -10.39 -7.78 0.19
CA ASP A 127 -9.41 -8.21 -0.80
C ASP A 127 -8.65 -9.47 -0.36
N ALA A 128 -8.25 -9.57 0.91
CA ALA A 128 -7.58 -10.76 1.42
C ALA A 128 -8.51 -12.00 1.36
N ILE A 129 -9.80 -11.82 1.63
CA ILE A 129 -10.83 -12.87 1.51
C ILE A 129 -11.01 -13.27 0.03
N ILE A 130 -11.12 -12.29 -0.88
CA ILE A 130 -11.23 -12.52 -2.32
C ILE A 130 -10.01 -13.29 -2.84
N LEU A 131 -8.80 -12.87 -2.46
CA LEU A 131 -7.55 -13.55 -2.85
C LEU A 131 -7.48 -14.97 -2.30
N MET A 132 -7.92 -15.18 -1.05
CA MET A 132 -7.99 -16.51 -0.45
C MET A 132 -8.98 -17.41 -1.22
N PHE A 133 -10.18 -16.90 -1.53
CA PHE A 133 -11.18 -17.60 -2.32
C PHE A 133 -10.65 -17.95 -3.71
N LEU A 134 -10.07 -16.98 -4.42
CA LEU A 134 -9.49 -17.16 -5.75
C LEU A 134 -8.39 -18.22 -5.74
N SER A 135 -7.50 -18.19 -4.74
CA SER A 135 -6.41 -19.16 -4.61
C SER A 135 -6.87 -20.59 -4.34
N ARG A 136 -8.01 -20.77 -3.65
CA ARG A 136 -8.57 -22.09 -3.29
C ARG A 136 -9.47 -22.65 -4.37
N LYS A 137 -10.35 -21.83 -4.95
CA LYS A 137 -11.36 -22.26 -5.92
C LYS A 137 -10.84 -22.26 -7.36
N PHE A 138 -9.84 -21.44 -7.66
CA PHE A 138 -9.27 -21.34 -9.02
C PHE A 138 -7.74 -21.54 -8.98
N PRO A 139 -7.24 -22.73 -8.59
CA PRO A 139 -5.80 -22.99 -8.52
C PRO A 139 -5.11 -22.85 -9.88
N ALA A 140 -5.82 -23.15 -10.98
CA ALA A 140 -5.34 -22.95 -12.35
C ALA A 140 -5.12 -21.47 -12.71
N PHE A 141 -5.76 -20.52 -12.00
CA PHE A 141 -5.50 -19.09 -12.13
C PHE A 141 -4.20 -18.67 -11.44
N CYS A 142 -3.70 -19.47 -10.49
CA CYS A 142 -2.52 -19.15 -9.72
C CYS A 142 -1.33 -19.98 -10.21
N ASP A 143 -0.72 -19.57 -11.33
CA ASP A 143 0.47 -20.25 -11.86
C ASP A 143 1.63 -20.14 -10.86
N LYS A 144 2.04 -21.27 -10.28
CA LYS A 144 3.10 -21.34 -9.25
C LYS A 144 4.50 -21.52 -9.83
N THR A 145 4.65 -21.51 -11.16
CA THR A 145 5.97 -21.65 -11.77
C THR A 145 6.88 -20.51 -11.28
N PRO A 146 8.11 -20.84 -10.85
CA PRO A 146 9.04 -19.84 -10.38
C PRO A 146 9.47 -18.93 -11.54
N LEU A 147 9.66 -17.66 -11.24
CA LEU A 147 10.23 -16.71 -12.20
C LEU A 147 11.70 -17.03 -12.41
N SER A 148 12.13 -17.01 -13.67
CA SER A 148 13.54 -17.10 -14.04
C SER A 148 14.30 -15.87 -13.55
N ARG A 149 15.64 -15.98 -13.50
CA ARG A 149 16.50 -14.85 -13.08
C ARG A 149 16.27 -13.60 -13.93
N THR A 150 16.10 -13.77 -15.24
CA THR A 150 15.83 -12.68 -16.18
C THR A 150 14.45 -12.06 -15.94
N GLU A 151 13.42 -12.87 -15.72
CA GLU A 151 12.06 -12.39 -15.44
C GLU A 151 12.01 -11.59 -14.14
N LYS A 152 12.70 -12.05 -13.08
CA LYS A 152 12.83 -11.30 -11.83
C LYS A 152 13.53 -9.97 -12.06
N ARG A 153 14.66 -9.96 -12.75
CA ARG A 153 15.41 -8.72 -13.07
C ARG A 153 14.54 -7.72 -13.82
N THR A 154 13.83 -8.15 -14.86
CA THR A 154 12.94 -7.27 -15.64
C THR A 154 11.78 -6.72 -14.80
N PHE A 155 11.18 -7.54 -13.95
CA PHE A 155 10.11 -7.10 -13.06
C PHE A 155 10.62 -6.04 -12.08
N PHE A 156 11.68 -6.35 -11.34
CA PHE A 156 12.22 -5.42 -10.33
C PHE A 156 12.82 -4.17 -10.95
N SER A 157 13.47 -4.23 -12.12
CA SER A 157 13.94 -3.01 -12.81
C SER A 157 12.78 -2.11 -13.21
N GLY A 158 11.66 -2.68 -13.66
CA GLY A 158 10.44 -1.92 -13.97
C GLY A 158 9.84 -1.27 -12.72
N VAL A 159 9.74 -2.00 -11.62
CA VAL A 159 9.25 -1.45 -10.34
C VAL A 159 10.17 -0.34 -9.81
N THR A 160 11.49 -0.52 -9.85
CA THR A 160 12.45 0.52 -9.45
C THR A 160 12.32 1.76 -10.33
N ALA A 161 12.15 1.61 -11.64
CA ALA A 161 11.94 2.74 -12.54
C ALA A 161 10.63 3.49 -12.23
N LEU A 162 9.55 2.77 -11.91
CA LEU A 162 8.27 3.38 -11.51
C LEU A 162 8.37 4.12 -10.18
N LEU A 163 9.06 3.56 -9.19
CA LEU A 163 9.31 4.23 -7.90
C LEU A 163 10.15 5.49 -8.09
N ALA A 164 11.23 5.40 -8.87
CA ALA A 164 12.07 6.56 -9.17
C ALA A 164 11.27 7.64 -9.89
N LEU A 165 10.46 7.28 -10.89
CA LEU A 165 9.60 8.22 -11.60
C LEU A 165 8.60 8.91 -10.65
N GLN A 166 7.94 8.14 -9.79
CA GLN A 166 7.01 8.68 -8.80
C GLN A 166 7.68 9.68 -7.87
N ILE A 167 8.87 9.34 -7.35
CA ILE A 167 9.64 10.23 -6.46
C ILE A 167 10.06 11.50 -7.22
N VAL A 168 10.61 11.36 -8.43
CA VAL A 168 11.07 12.51 -9.23
C VAL A 168 9.91 13.45 -9.54
N VAL A 169 8.76 12.93 -9.99
CA VAL A 169 7.56 13.75 -10.25
C VAL A 169 7.11 14.45 -8.97
N SER A 170 7.11 13.76 -7.84
CA SER A 170 6.71 14.33 -6.55
C SER A 170 7.65 15.43 -6.07
N VAL A 171 8.97 15.25 -6.22
CA VAL A 171 9.98 16.25 -5.85
C VAL A 171 9.88 17.48 -6.76
N ILE A 172 9.67 17.30 -8.06
CA ILE A 172 9.48 18.41 -8.99
C ILE A 172 8.22 19.19 -8.64
N TYR A 173 7.11 18.50 -8.31
CA TYR A 173 5.82 19.14 -8.05
C TYR A 173 5.72 19.79 -6.65
N LYS A 174 6.26 19.15 -5.61
CA LYS A 174 6.30 19.68 -4.23
C LYS A 174 7.73 19.56 -3.67
N PRO A 175 8.67 20.43 -4.09
CA PRO A 175 10.08 20.35 -3.66
C PRO A 175 10.27 20.46 -2.14
N GLN A 176 9.34 21.14 -1.47
CA GLN A 176 9.42 21.41 -0.04
C GLN A 176 8.84 20.31 0.85
N MET A 177 8.33 19.20 0.27
CA MET A 177 7.73 18.10 1.04
C MET A 177 8.69 17.45 2.04
N PHE A 178 10.00 17.62 1.84
CA PHE A 178 11.04 17.10 2.73
C PHE A 178 11.77 18.18 3.56
N SER A 179 11.50 19.48 3.38
CA SER A 179 12.52 20.49 3.68
C SER A 179 12.37 21.37 4.91
N ARG A 180 11.24 21.48 5.64
CA ARG A 180 11.22 22.31 6.88
C ARG A 180 10.31 21.91 8.03
N SER A 181 9.30 21.09 7.81
CA SER A 181 8.54 20.37 8.83
C SER A 181 7.97 19.22 8.04
N PHE A 182 8.33 17.98 8.35
CA PHE A 182 7.90 16.82 7.57
C PHE A 182 6.36 16.74 7.59
N ASP A 183 5.72 17.32 6.58
CA ASP A 183 4.26 17.35 6.45
C ASP A 183 3.82 15.99 5.89
N ARG A 184 3.37 15.16 6.83
CA ARG A 184 2.93 13.79 6.57
C ARG A 184 1.81 13.75 5.56
N GLN A 185 0.88 14.71 5.59
CA GLN A 185 -0.22 14.76 4.64
C GLN A 185 0.28 15.03 3.23
N THR A 186 1.21 15.98 3.07
CA THR A 186 1.86 16.26 1.78
C THR A 186 2.62 15.02 1.28
N VAL A 187 3.35 14.31 2.14
CA VAL A 187 4.09 13.09 1.74
C VAL A 187 3.14 11.97 1.32
N VAL A 188 2.09 11.67 2.11
CA VAL A 188 1.11 10.64 1.77
C VAL A 188 0.36 10.99 0.49
N LYS A 189 0.02 12.26 0.26
CA LYS A 189 -0.65 12.72 -0.96
C LYS A 189 0.19 12.46 -2.22
N ASN A 190 1.51 12.69 -2.16
CA ASN A 190 2.37 12.59 -3.34
C ASN A 190 3.03 11.21 -3.53
N LEU A 191 3.47 10.57 -2.44
CA LEU A 191 4.23 9.31 -2.47
C LEU A 191 3.42 8.09 -2.02
N GLY A 192 2.29 8.32 -1.37
CA GLY A 192 1.40 7.28 -0.87
C GLY A 192 1.73 6.80 0.54
N LEU A 193 0.71 6.22 1.18
CA LEU A 193 0.76 5.78 2.57
C LEU A 193 1.86 4.76 2.85
N TYR A 194 2.01 3.76 1.99
CA TYR A 194 2.99 2.70 2.21
C TYR A 194 4.43 3.21 2.07
N THR A 195 4.67 4.11 1.11
CA THR A 195 5.96 4.76 0.93
C THR A 195 6.26 5.70 2.09
N TYR A 196 5.26 6.44 2.56
CA TYR A 196 5.36 7.28 3.76
C TYR A 196 5.84 6.49 4.98
N HIS A 197 5.25 5.32 5.28
CA HIS A 197 5.70 4.47 6.40
C HIS A 197 7.13 3.99 6.26
N LEU A 198 7.59 3.69 5.03
CA LEU A 198 9.00 3.36 4.80
C LEU A 198 9.90 4.56 5.13
N PHE A 199 9.54 5.77 4.70
CA PHE A 199 10.29 6.97 5.02
C PHE A 199 10.31 7.26 6.53
N ASP A 200 9.16 7.15 7.20
CA ASP A 200 9.04 7.44 8.63
C ASP A 200 9.95 6.52 9.48
N ILE A 201 10.03 5.23 9.14
CA ILE A 201 10.95 4.28 9.77
C ILE A 201 12.41 4.69 9.57
N THR A 202 12.80 5.10 8.36
CA THR A 202 14.20 5.46 8.04
C THR A 202 14.66 6.78 8.63
N LEU A 203 13.75 7.71 8.91
CA LEU A 203 14.09 9.01 9.50
C LEU A 203 14.28 8.95 11.02
N GLN A 204 13.86 7.85 11.65
CA GLN A 204 13.90 7.66 13.10
C GLN A 204 14.92 6.59 13.54
N SER A 205 15.53 5.88 12.58
CA SER A 205 16.68 5.00 12.78
C SER A 205 17.99 5.79 12.76
#